data_AF-A0A2V6WRD0-F1
#
_entry.id   AF-A0A2V6WRD0-F1
#
_cell.length_a   1.000
_cell.length_b   1.000
_cell.length_c   1.000
_cell.angle_alpha   90.00
_cell.angle_beta   90.00
_cell.angle_gamma   90.00
#
_symmetry.space_group_name_H-M   'P 1'
#
loop_
_entity.id
_entity.type
_entity.pdbx_description
1 polymer ?
#
loop_
_entity_poly.entity_id
_entity_poly.type
_entity_poly.pdbx_seq_one_letter_code
_entity_poly.pdbx_strand_id
1 'polypeptide(L)'
;MNVEERIRIEPDGSVTAFSGKIEFGQGIRTAFAQLVANELDVPVERVRVVLGDTAQVPFDFGTFGSNSVAQEAPALRLAAAFARRSLIGRASAQLGI
;
A
#
# COMPACT_ATOMS: atom_id res chain seq x y z
N MET A 1 -10.85 -5.38 7.56
CA MET A 1 -9.73 -5.26 6.61
C MET A 1 -8.47 -5.65 7.36
N ASN A 2 -7.73 -6.63 6.86
CA ASN A 2 -6.43 -6.99 7.43
C ASN A 2 -5.37 -6.07 6.81
N VAL A 3 -4.60 -5.36 7.64
CA VAL A 3 -3.58 -4.39 7.17
C VAL A 3 -2.45 -5.11 6.45
N GLU A 4 -2.08 -6.30 6.93
CA GLU A 4 -0.99 -7.12 6.40
C GLU A 4 -1.26 -7.64 4.98
N GLU A 5 -2.54 -7.76 4.60
CA GLU A 5 -2.95 -8.10 3.22
C GLU A 5 -2.76 -6.94 2.24
N ARG A 6 -2.52 -5.71 2.74
CA ARG A 6 -2.48 -4.50 1.90
C ARG A 6 -1.11 -3.86 1.87
N ILE A 7 -0.39 -3.84 2.99
CA ILE A 7 0.93 -3.22 3.09
C ILE A 7 1.84 -4.04 4.02
N ARG A 8 3.11 -4.12 3.63
CA ARG A 8 4.22 -4.62 4.44
C ARG A 8 5.34 -3.59 4.47
N ILE A 9 5.85 -3.28 5.66
CA ILE A 9 7.05 -2.47 5.83
C ILE A 9 8.20 -3.43 6.13
N GLU A 10 9.25 -3.37 5.32
CA GLU A 10 10.42 -4.20 5.45
C GLU A 10 11.41 -3.63 6.48
N PRO A 11 12.33 -4.45 7.05
CA PRO A 11 13.30 -3.98 8.03
C PRO A 11 14.25 -2.86 7.53
N ASP A 12 14.47 -2.77 6.21
CA ASP A 12 15.28 -1.73 5.57
C ASP A 12 14.50 -0.43 5.30
N GLY A 13 13.22 -0.38 5.68
CA GLY A 13 12.33 0.77 5.46
C GLY A 13 11.75 0.85 4.04
N SER A 14 11.96 -0.16 3.20
CA SER A 14 11.17 -0.32 1.98
C SER A 14 9.75 -0.79 2.29
N VAL A 15 8.82 -0.55 1.37
CA VAL A 15 7.39 -0.80 1.54
C VAL A 15 6.89 -1.62 0.38
N THR A 16 6.17 -2.71 0.66
CA THR A 16 5.42 -3.45 -0.34
C THR A 16 3.93 -3.20 -0.15
N ALA A 17 3.25 -2.70 -1.18
CA ALA A 17 1.80 -2.61 -1.25
C ALA A 17 1.23 -3.75 -2.12
N PHE A 18 0.05 -4.24 -1.77
CA PHE A 18 -0.61 -5.39 -2.42
C PHE A 18 -1.98 -5.00 -2.93
N SER A 19 -2.27 -5.36 -4.18
CA SER A 19 -3.57 -5.15 -4.80
C SER A 19 -3.90 -6.29 -5.76
N GLY A 20 -5.12 -6.78 -5.73
CA GLY A 20 -5.58 -7.79 -6.70
C GLY A 20 -5.86 -7.20 -8.09
N LYS A 21 -5.79 -5.88 -8.27
CA LYS A 21 -5.91 -5.24 -9.59
C LYS A 21 -4.76 -5.65 -10.50
N ILE A 22 -5.06 -5.69 -11.80
CA ILE A 22 -4.10 -5.91 -12.87
C ILE A 22 -3.89 -4.62 -13.65
N GLU A 23 -2.65 -4.41 -14.09
CA GLU A 23 -2.26 -3.31 -14.95
C GLU A 23 -2.15 -3.77 -16.41
N PHE A 24 -2.80 -3.02 -17.29
CA PHE A 24 -2.81 -3.15 -18.76
C PHE A 24 -2.28 -1.87 -19.45
N GLY A 25 -1.55 -1.01 -18.73
CA GLY A 25 -0.98 0.25 -19.23
C GLY A 25 -1.65 1.53 -18.72
N GLN A 26 -2.63 1.43 -17.82
CA GLN A 26 -3.32 2.58 -17.24
C GLN A 26 -2.51 3.34 -16.17
N GLY A 27 -1.40 2.78 -15.69
CA GLY A 27 -0.54 3.42 -14.68
C GLY A 27 -0.97 3.22 -13.23
N ILE A 28 -1.80 2.22 -12.91
CA ILE A 28 -2.27 1.98 -11.52
C ILE A 28 -1.14 1.59 -10.59
N ARG A 29 -0.08 0.92 -11.09
CA ARG A 29 1.07 0.56 -10.26
C ARG A 29 1.75 1.82 -9.73
N THR A 30 1.98 2.79 -10.61
CA THR A 30 2.55 4.10 -10.25
C THR A 30 1.63 4.87 -9.33
N ALA A 31 0.32 4.92 -9.64
CA ALA A 31 -0.66 5.63 -8.82
C ALA A 31 -0.73 5.07 -7.39
N PHE A 32 -0.74 3.73 -7.24
CA PHE A 32 -0.74 3.08 -5.93
C PHE A 32 0.56 3.29 -5.17
N ALA A 33 1.72 3.22 -5.85
CA ALA A 33 3.01 3.52 -5.24
C ALA A 33 3.04 4.95 -4.68
N GLN A 34 2.61 5.94 -5.47
CA GLN A 34 2.53 7.35 -5.06
C GLN A 34 1.56 7.56 -3.91
N LEU A 35 0.39 6.91 -3.92
CA LEU A 35 -0.59 6.99 -2.84
C LEU A 35 0.00 6.50 -1.53
N VAL A 36 0.63 5.32 -1.54
CA VAL A 36 1.23 4.71 -0.35
C VAL A 36 2.44 5.52 0.13
N ALA A 37 3.29 5.99 -0.79
CA ALA A 37 4.44 6.83 -0.48
C ALA A 37 4.02 8.13 0.23
N ASN A 38 3.01 8.82 -0.30
CA ASN A 38 2.47 10.04 0.30
C ASN A 38 1.90 9.80 1.70
N GLU A 39 1.14 8.71 1.88
CA GLU A 39 0.51 8.44 3.17
C GLU A 39 1.53 8.00 4.23
N LEU A 40 2.64 7.36 3.83
CA LEU A 40 3.73 6.96 4.73
C LEU A 40 4.83 8.01 4.89
N ASP A 41 4.83 9.08 4.10
CA ASP A 41 5.87 10.12 4.08
C ASP A 41 7.27 9.55 3.74
N VAL A 42 7.35 8.77 2.65
CA VAL A 42 8.58 8.15 2.15
C VAL A 42 8.79 8.45 0.66
N PRO A 43 10.04 8.38 0.14
CA PRO A 43 10.29 8.45 -1.30
C PRO A 43 9.54 7.34 -2.04
N VAL A 44 8.99 7.64 -3.22
CA VAL A 44 8.20 6.66 -4.00
C VAL A 44 9.04 5.47 -4.44
N GLU A 45 10.35 5.64 -4.59
CA GLU A 45 11.32 4.60 -4.94
C GLU A 45 11.45 3.53 -3.85
N ARG A 46 11.01 3.83 -2.62
CA ARG A 46 10.92 2.86 -1.52
C ARG A 46 9.66 2.00 -1.58
N VAL A 47 8.72 2.30 -2.47
CA VAL A 47 7.43 1.60 -2.55
C VAL A 47 7.39 0.68 -3.76
N ARG A 48 7.32 -0.63 -3.50
CA ARG A 48 7.00 -1.67 -4.48
C ARG A 48 5.53 -2.00 -4.43
N VAL A 49 4.90 -2.21 -5.58
CA VAL A 49 3.50 -2.67 -5.65
C VAL A 49 3.44 -4.05 -6.28
N VAL A 50 2.81 -5.00 -5.59
CA VAL A 50 2.48 -6.34 -6.11
C VAL A 50 1.04 -6.31 -6.61
N LEU A 51 0.88 -6.67 -7.88
CA LEU A 51 -0.39 -6.70 -8.59
C LEU A 51 -0.68 -8.13 -9.05
N GLY A 52 -1.88 -8.63 -8.76
CA GLY A 52 -2.40 -9.84 -9.41
C GLY A 52 -1.79 -11.18 -9.05
N ASP A 53 -0.76 -11.23 -8.20
CA ASP A 53 -0.22 -12.48 -7.69
C ASP A 53 -1.18 -13.05 -6.64
N THR A 54 -2.04 -13.97 -7.05
CA THR A 54 -3.11 -14.55 -6.21
C THR A 54 -2.60 -15.30 -4.98
N ALA A 55 -1.30 -15.61 -4.89
CA ALA A 55 -0.69 -16.16 -3.69
C ALA A 55 -0.30 -15.08 -2.65
N GLN A 56 -0.23 -13.81 -3.07
CA GLN A 56 0.25 -12.69 -2.24
C GLN A 56 -0.76 -11.57 -2.03
N VAL A 57 -1.72 -11.40 -2.94
CA VAL A 57 -2.66 -10.28 -2.94
C VAL A 57 -4.05 -10.70 -2.47
N PRO A 58 -4.83 -9.79 -1.87
CA PRO A 58 -6.22 -10.08 -1.50
C PRO A 58 -7.06 -10.35 -2.75
N PHE A 59 -8.13 -11.12 -2.58
CA PHE A 59 -9.09 -11.37 -3.66
C PHE A 59 -9.63 -10.05 -4.23
N ASP A 60 -9.67 -9.96 -5.55
CA ASP A 60 -10.22 -8.84 -6.30
C ASP A 60 -10.94 -9.39 -7.54
N PHE A 61 -12.02 -8.73 -7.96
CA PHE A 61 -12.77 -9.07 -9.16
C PHE A 61 -12.04 -8.71 -10.47
N GLY A 62 -10.93 -7.99 -10.38
CA GLY A 62 -10.07 -7.59 -11.49
C GLY A 62 -10.19 -6.11 -11.85
N THR A 63 -9.58 -5.76 -12.99
CA THR A 63 -9.53 -4.38 -13.50
C THR A 63 -10.50 -4.20 -14.66
N PHE A 64 -11.58 -3.45 -14.41
CA PHE A 64 -12.57 -3.08 -15.41
C PHE A 64 -13.36 -1.84 -14.97
N GLY A 65 -14.11 -1.24 -15.89
CA GLY A 65 -15.06 -0.15 -15.59
C GLY A 65 -14.44 1.11 -15.01
N SER A 66 -13.15 1.36 -15.26
CA SER A 66 -12.40 2.49 -14.69
C SER A 66 -12.41 2.56 -13.16
N ASN A 67 -12.62 1.42 -12.50
CA ASN A 67 -12.84 1.37 -11.05
C ASN A 67 -11.59 1.08 -10.22
N SER A 68 -10.43 0.83 -10.85
CA SER A 68 -9.25 0.34 -10.14
C SER A 68 -8.83 1.28 -8.99
N VAL A 69 -8.68 2.58 -9.26
CA VAL A 69 -8.32 3.56 -8.22
C VAL A 69 -9.47 3.76 -7.24
N ALA A 70 -10.71 3.91 -7.72
CA ALA A 70 -11.86 4.17 -6.87
C ALA A 70 -12.09 3.06 -5.82
N GLN A 71 -11.86 1.80 -6.19
CA GLN A 71 -12.05 0.65 -5.31
C GLN A 71 -10.86 0.40 -4.38
N GLU A 72 -9.62 0.54 -4.87
CA GLU A 72 -8.43 0.13 -4.10
C GLU A 72 -7.82 1.24 -3.26
N ALA A 73 -7.89 2.49 -3.71
CA ALA A 73 -7.27 3.61 -3.01
C ALA A 73 -7.69 3.73 -1.53
N PRO A 74 -8.97 3.57 -1.15
CA PRO A 74 -9.37 3.65 0.26
C PRO A 74 -8.68 2.61 1.14
N ALA A 75 -8.57 1.36 0.67
CA ALA A 75 -7.97 0.26 1.43
C ALA A 75 -6.45 0.46 1.60
N LEU A 76 -5.75 0.78 0.52
CA LEU A 76 -4.31 1.08 0.57
C LEU A 76 -4.01 2.29 1.46
N ARG A 77 -4.82 3.35 1.35
CA ARG A 77 -4.63 4.55 2.15
C ARG A 77 -4.88 4.30 3.64
N LEU A 78 -5.94 3.56 3.98
CA LEU A 78 -6.23 3.20 5.37
C LEU A 78 -5.12 2.31 5.95
N ALA A 79 -4.62 1.34 5.20
CA ALA A 79 -3.51 0.49 5.64
C ALA A 79 -2.23 1.31 5.87
N ALA A 80 -1.90 2.24 4.97
CA ALA A 80 -0.74 3.11 5.10
C ALA A 80 -0.88 4.06 6.30
N ALA A 81 -2.04 4.69 6.48
CA ALA A 81 -2.32 5.57 7.62
C ALA A 81 -2.19 4.82 8.95
N PHE A 82 -2.72 3.59 9.02
CA PHE A 82 -2.59 2.74 10.19
C PHE A 82 -1.11 2.43 10.48
N ALA A 83 -0.37 1.99 9.47
CA ALA A 83 1.05 1.67 9.59
C ALA A 83 1.87 2.87 10.07
N ARG A 84 1.66 4.06 9.48
CA ARG A 84 2.30 5.31 9.92
C ARG A 84 2.00 5.61 11.38
N ARG A 85 0.73 5.49 11.80
CA ARG A 85 0.35 5.74 13.19
C ARG A 85 0.99 4.75 14.15
N SER A 86 1.06 3.46 13.79
CA SER A 86 1.76 2.45 14.58
C SER A 86 3.25 2.73 14.71
N LEU A 87 3.92 3.15 13.62
CA LEU A 87 5.33 3.52 13.62
C LEU A 87 5.59 4.75 14.49
N ILE A 88 4.76 5.80 14.38
CA ILE A 88 4.88 7.00 15.23
C ILE A 88 4.72 6.63 16.71
N GLY A 89 3.75 5.77 17.05
CA GLY A 89 3.58 5.30 18.43
C GLY A 89 4.80 4.55 18.96
N ARG A 90 5.43 3.72 18.13
CA ARG A 90 6.69 3.02 18.50
C ARG A 90 7.86 4.00 18.63
N ALA A 91 7.96 4.98 17.74
CA ALA A 91 9.00 6.00 17.79
C ALA A 91 8.87 6.88 19.03
N SER A 92 7.66 7.30 19.39
CA SER A 92 7.34 8.02 20.63
C SER A 92 7.80 7.24 21.86
N ALA A 93 7.44 5.96 21.97
CA ALA A 93 7.88 5.10 23.06
C ALA A 93 9.41 4.93 23.12
N GLN A 94 10.09 4.85 21.96
CA GLN A 94 11.55 4.74 21.90
C GLN A 94 12.27 6.04 22.26
N LEU A 95 11.71 7.19 21.90
CA LEU A 95 12.29 8.51 22.15
C LEU A 95 11.88 9.10 23.51
N GLY A 96 10.90 8.50 24.19
CA GLY A 96 10.40 8.96 25.48
C GLY A 96 9.58 10.25 25.40
N ILE A 97 8.93 10.51 24.26
CA ILE A 97 8.06 11.68 24.03
C ILE A 97 6.63 11.26 23.69
#